data_AF-A0A3G2T523-F1
#
_entry.id   AF-A0A3G2T523-F1
#
_cell.length_a   1.000
_cell.length_b   1.000
_cell.length_c   1.000
_cell.angle_alpha   90.00
_cell.angle_beta   90.00
_cell.angle_gamma   90.00
#
_symmetry.space_group_name_H-M   'P 1'
#
loop_
_entity.id
_entity.type
_entity.pdbx_description
1 polymer ?
#
loop_
_entity_poly.entity_id
_entity_poly.type
_entity_poly.pdbx_seq_one_letter_code
_entity_poly.pdbx_strand_id
1 'polypeptide(L)'
;MAIWQFQIVLIPQQKSEIDFQSIFRDEGYDVSHFWYFFNKKLELIQDIETLLDRNSQWWDQSSFCWGDDKRTDINLDINEQSNCIENLRIRIDVREQFDLAFIEKLINLALYTTKIDNSLK
;
A
#
# COMPACT_ATOMS: atom_id res chain seq x y z
N MET A 1 3.18 7.90 -25.89
CA MET A 1 2.49 8.95 -25.13
C MET A 1 3.02 8.93 -23.72
N ALA A 2 3.30 10.10 -23.12
CA ALA A 2 3.72 10.15 -21.73
C ALA A 2 2.61 9.59 -20.83
N ILE A 3 2.97 8.66 -19.96
CA ILE A 3 2.08 8.12 -18.94
C ILE A 3 2.26 9.03 -17.73
N TRP A 4 1.20 9.75 -17.35
CA TRP A 4 1.21 10.55 -16.14
C TRP A 4 0.66 9.67 -15.01
N GLN A 5 1.52 9.21 -14.14
CA GLN A 5 1.17 8.35 -13.02
C GLN A 5 1.81 8.90 -11.74
N PHE A 6 1.06 8.89 -10.66
CA PHE A 6 1.61 9.08 -9.31
C PHE A 6 1.73 7.73 -8.63
N GLN A 7 2.87 7.51 -7.99
CA GLN A 7 3.07 6.36 -7.14
C GLN A 7 3.08 6.83 -5.69
N ILE A 8 2.25 6.20 -4.88
CA ILE A 8 2.15 6.42 -3.45
C ILE A 8 2.62 5.14 -2.77
N VAL A 9 3.57 5.27 -1.85
CA VAL A 9 4.02 4.16 -1.01
C VAL A 9 3.49 4.44 0.39
N LEU A 10 2.71 3.51 0.92
CA LEU A 10 2.21 3.61 2.29
C LEU A 10 3.22 2.97 3.24
N ILE A 11 3.42 3.64 4.37
CA ILE A 11 4.19 3.15 5.50
C ILE A 11 3.31 3.30 6.74
N PRO A 12 3.26 2.29 7.64
CA PRO A 12 2.54 2.41 8.88
C PRO A 12 3.21 3.47 9.75
N GLN A 13 2.41 4.24 10.49
CA GLN A 13 2.98 5.19 11.44
C GLN A 13 3.61 4.42 12.60
N GLN A 14 4.92 4.59 12.77
CA GLN A 14 5.63 4.10 13.95
C GLN A 14 5.68 5.19 15.03
N LYS A 15 5.86 4.77 16.30
CA LYS A 15 5.93 5.69 17.46
C LYS A 15 7.11 6.67 17.43
N SER A 16 8.13 6.41 16.61
CA SER A 16 9.31 7.27 16.42
C SER A 16 9.24 8.02 15.10
N GLU A 17 9.92 9.17 15.02
CA GLU A 17 10.10 9.89 13.76
C GLU A 17 10.66 8.96 12.68
N ILE A 18 10.00 8.93 11.53
CA ILE A 18 10.45 8.18 10.36
C ILE A 18 11.65 8.93 9.78
N ASP A 19 12.81 8.27 9.76
CA ASP A 19 13.94 8.73 8.96
C ASP A 19 13.63 8.46 7.48
N PHE A 20 13.12 9.45 6.77
CA PHE A 20 12.78 9.33 5.36
C PHE A 20 13.98 8.96 4.47
N GLN A 21 15.22 9.23 4.89
CA GLN A 21 16.39 8.84 4.11
C GLN A 21 16.60 7.33 4.12
N SER A 22 16.19 6.65 5.20
CA SER A 22 16.31 5.20 5.34
C SER A 22 15.41 4.41 4.38
N ILE A 23 14.36 5.05 3.84
CA ILE A 23 13.42 4.47 2.87
C ILE A 23 14.12 4.23 1.52
N PHE A 24 14.96 5.18 1.09
CA PHE A 24 15.57 5.13 -0.22
C PHE A 24 16.87 4.32 -0.20
N ARG A 25 17.00 3.41 -1.18
CA ARG A 25 18.18 2.58 -1.42
C ARG A 25 18.74 2.92 -2.79
N ASP A 26 19.98 2.50 -3.06
CA ASP A 26 20.65 2.77 -4.34
C ASP A 26 19.84 2.29 -5.57
N GLU A 27 19.00 1.26 -5.40
CA GLU A 27 18.15 0.69 -6.46
C GLU A 27 16.65 0.98 -6.30
N GLY A 28 16.26 1.92 -5.42
CA GLY A 28 14.85 2.30 -5.27
C GLY A 28 14.48 2.61 -3.83
N TYR A 29 13.52 1.87 -3.28
CA TYR A 29 13.08 2.06 -1.91
C TYR A 29 12.79 0.71 -1.24
N ASP A 30 12.95 0.65 0.07
CA ASP A 30 12.63 -0.51 0.91
C ASP A 30 11.91 -0.04 2.17
N VAL A 31 10.63 -0.43 2.27
CA VAL A 31 9.75 -0.09 3.40
C VAL A 31 9.37 -1.30 4.24
N SER A 32 9.92 -2.49 3.94
CA SER A 32 9.55 -3.75 4.59
C SER A 32 9.71 -3.72 6.11
N HIS A 33 10.78 -3.08 6.58
CA HIS A 33 11.05 -2.93 8.00
C HIS A 33 10.00 -2.10 8.75
N PHE A 34 9.30 -1.18 8.07
CA PHE A 34 8.22 -0.41 8.71
C PHE A 34 7.01 -1.30 9.03
N TRP A 35 6.77 -2.29 8.18
CA TRP A 35 5.64 -3.19 8.24
C TRP A 35 5.83 -4.40 9.16
N TYR A 36 7.05 -4.65 9.64
CA TYR A 36 7.40 -5.84 10.43
C TYR A 36 6.49 -6.06 11.66
N PHE A 37 6.11 -4.98 12.34
CA PHE A 37 5.24 -5.04 13.53
C PHE A 37 3.74 -4.87 13.22
N PHE A 38 3.37 -4.71 11.96
CA PHE A 38 1.97 -4.52 11.58
C PHE A 38 1.22 -5.87 11.62
N ASN A 39 0.26 -5.98 12.53
CA ASN A 39 -0.45 -7.24 12.81
C ASN A 39 -1.90 -7.29 12.28
N LYS A 40 -2.39 -6.23 11.63
CA LYS A 40 -3.79 -6.12 11.12
C LYS A 40 -3.88 -6.28 9.61
N LYS A 41 -3.11 -7.24 9.09
CA LYS A 41 -2.97 -7.47 7.65
C LYS A 41 -4.30 -7.88 6.99
N LEU A 42 -5.09 -8.71 7.66
CA LEU A 42 -6.35 -9.21 7.10
C LEU A 42 -7.38 -8.08 6.95
N GLU A 43 -7.46 -7.23 7.95
CA GLU A 43 -8.31 -6.05 7.94
C GLU A 43 -7.87 -5.05 6.87
N LEU A 44 -6.56 -4.83 6.71
CA LEU A 44 -6.02 -4.00 5.63
C LEU A 44 -6.41 -4.54 4.25
N ILE A 45 -6.32 -5.85 4.03
CA ILE A 45 -6.74 -6.50 2.78
C ILE A 45 -8.24 -6.27 2.53
N GLN A 46 -9.07 -6.47 3.56
CA GLN A 46 -10.52 -6.26 3.47
C GLN A 46 -10.85 -4.80 3.13
N ASP A 47 -10.14 -3.85 3.74
CA ASP A 47 -10.32 -2.42 3.45
C ASP A 47 -9.96 -2.10 1.99
N ILE A 48 -8.86 -2.66 1.48
CA ILE A 48 -8.44 -2.49 0.07
C ILE A 48 -9.47 -3.08 -0.89
N GLU A 49 -10.06 -4.25 -0.57
CA GLU A 49 -11.12 -4.87 -1.37
C GLU A 49 -12.38 -4.00 -1.49
N THR A 50 -12.58 -3.01 -0.60
CA THR A 50 -13.65 -2.01 -0.73
C THR A 50 -13.34 -0.86 -1.67
N LEU A 51 -12.07 -0.74 -2.11
CA LEU A 51 -11.58 0.33 -2.97
C LEU A 51 -11.60 -0.06 -4.44
N LEU A 52 -11.05 -1.23 -4.73
CA LEU A 52 -10.88 -1.75 -6.09
C LEU A 52 -11.11 -3.26 -6.08
N ASP A 53 -11.63 -3.77 -7.18
CA ASP A 53 -11.79 -5.21 -7.37
C ASP A 53 -10.42 -5.88 -7.50
N ARG A 54 -10.29 -7.06 -6.90
CA ARG A 54 -9.06 -7.85 -6.95
C ARG A 54 -8.82 -8.36 -8.37
N ASN A 55 -7.61 -8.17 -8.86
CA ASN A 55 -7.21 -8.71 -10.15
C ASN A 55 -6.82 -10.18 -9.99
N SER A 56 -7.58 -11.07 -10.62
CA SER A 56 -7.40 -12.52 -10.54
C SER A 56 -6.23 -13.05 -11.39
N GLN A 57 -5.57 -12.20 -12.18
CA GLN A 57 -4.51 -12.61 -13.11
C GLN A 57 -3.12 -12.69 -12.48
N TRP A 58 -2.95 -12.30 -11.22
CA TRP A 58 -1.64 -12.33 -10.56
C TRP A 58 -1.30 -13.75 -10.08
N TRP A 59 -0.10 -14.17 -10.46
CA TRP A 59 0.40 -15.55 -10.47
C TRP A 59 0.99 -16.05 -9.15
N ASP A 60 1.15 -15.19 -8.15
CA ASP A 60 1.88 -15.51 -6.92
C ASP A 60 0.99 -15.33 -5.68
N GLN A 61 1.13 -16.24 -4.69
CA GLN A 61 0.42 -16.18 -3.42
C GLN A 61 0.92 -15.05 -2.51
N SER A 62 2.13 -14.55 -2.80
CA SER A 62 2.81 -13.48 -2.05
C SER A 62 2.41 -12.07 -2.46
N SER A 63 1.85 -11.90 -3.67
CA SER A 63 1.67 -10.58 -4.30
C SER A 63 0.22 -10.38 -4.74
N PHE A 64 -0.41 -9.32 -4.23
CA PHE A 64 -1.81 -9.03 -4.42
C PHE A 64 -1.95 -7.73 -5.19
N CYS A 65 -2.78 -7.75 -6.25
CA CYS A 65 -3.08 -6.57 -7.04
C CYS A 65 -4.59 -6.35 -7.10
N TRP A 66 -5.02 -5.11 -6.89
CA TRP A 66 -6.39 -4.66 -7.11
C TRP A 66 -6.38 -3.55 -8.16
N GLY A 67 -7.35 -3.57 -9.08
CA GLY A 67 -7.36 -2.69 -10.25
C GLY A 67 -6.62 -3.27 -11.46
N ASP A 68 -6.06 -2.39 -12.29
CA ASP A 68 -5.50 -2.72 -13.60
C ASP A 68 -4.10 -2.12 -13.74
N ASP A 69 -3.14 -2.94 -14.17
CA ASP A 69 -1.73 -2.58 -14.30
C ASP A 69 -1.44 -1.54 -15.39
N LYS A 70 -2.45 -1.15 -16.17
CA LYS A 70 -2.38 -0.06 -17.16
C LYS A 70 -3.09 1.20 -16.68
N ARG A 71 -3.76 1.15 -15.52
CA ARG A 71 -4.63 2.17 -14.96
C ARG A 71 -4.25 2.42 -13.49
N THR A 72 -5.21 2.85 -12.68
CA THR A 72 -5.09 2.91 -11.24
C THR A 72 -5.10 1.50 -10.63
N ASP A 73 -4.15 1.23 -9.73
CA ASP A 73 -4.03 -0.04 -9.03
C ASP A 73 -3.48 0.13 -7.61
N ILE A 74 -3.65 -0.94 -6.82
CA ILE A 74 -3.07 -1.11 -5.49
C ILE A 74 -2.34 -2.45 -5.50
N ASN A 75 -1.08 -2.46 -5.09
CA ASN A 75 -0.25 -3.66 -4.98
C ASN A 75 0.19 -3.83 -3.53
N LEU A 76 0.01 -5.04 -2.99
CA LEU A 76 0.45 -5.45 -1.67
C LEU A 76 1.36 -6.66 -1.81
N ASP A 77 2.60 -6.51 -1.35
CA ASP A 77 3.60 -7.58 -1.35
C ASP A 77 3.74 -8.12 0.08
N ILE A 78 3.73 -9.45 0.22
CA ILE A 78 3.84 -10.16 1.48
C ILE A 78 5.05 -11.10 1.41
N ASN A 79 5.89 -11.05 2.43
CA ASN A 79 6.96 -12.02 2.61
C ASN A 79 6.35 -13.39 2.97
N GLU A 80 6.56 -14.42 2.16
CA GLU A 80 5.98 -15.74 2.41
C GLU A 80 6.50 -16.41 3.69
N GLN A 81 7.75 -16.13 4.08
CA GLN A 81 8.39 -16.77 5.23
C GLN A 81 7.97 -16.14 6.55
N SER A 82 7.95 -14.81 6.62
CA SER A 82 7.57 -14.09 7.84
C SER A 82 6.07 -13.77 7.90
N ASN A 83 5.35 -13.93 6.79
CA ASN A 83 3.94 -13.58 6.64
C ASN A 83 3.64 -12.08 6.91
N CYS A 84 4.69 -11.24 6.90
CA CYS A 84 4.64 -9.80 7.09
C CYS A 84 4.43 -9.10 5.74
N ILE A 85 3.82 -7.92 5.78
CA ILE A 85 3.76 -7.03 4.61
C ILE A 85 5.19 -6.52 4.35
N GLU A 86 5.59 -6.47 3.09
CA GLU A 86 6.85 -5.85 2.67
C GLU A 86 6.61 -4.47 2.05
N ASN A 87 5.50 -4.32 1.33
CA ASN A 87 5.24 -3.13 0.55
C ASN A 87 3.74 -3.00 0.28
N LEU A 88 3.24 -1.76 0.34
CA LEU A 88 1.91 -1.38 -0.11
C LEU A 88 2.05 -0.16 -1.01
N ARG A 89 1.81 -0.36 -2.30
CA ARG A 89 1.97 0.65 -3.34
C ARG A 89 0.63 0.93 -3.99
N ILE A 90 0.31 2.21 -4.17
CA ILE A 90 -0.83 2.66 -4.95
C ILE A 90 -0.29 3.40 -6.17
N ARG A 91 -0.80 3.05 -7.34
CA ARG A 91 -0.56 3.80 -8.56
C ARG A 91 -1.84 4.49 -9.00
N ILE A 92 -1.78 5.79 -9.20
CA ILE A 92 -2.91 6.59 -9.67
C ILE A 92 -2.60 7.05 -11.09
N ASP A 93 -3.46 6.68 -12.04
CA ASP A 93 -3.42 7.19 -13.40
C ASP A 93 -4.21 8.49 -13.49
N VAL A 94 -3.51 9.61 -13.67
CA VAL A 94 -4.13 10.95 -13.64
C VAL A 94 -4.89 11.30 -14.92
N ARG A 95 -4.83 10.43 -15.93
CA ARG A 95 -5.60 10.59 -17.17
C ARG A 95 -7.05 10.16 -16.96
N GLU A 96 -7.31 9.39 -15.91
CA GLU A 96 -8.65 8.96 -15.55
C GLU A 96 -9.40 10.11 -14.88
N GLN A 97 -10.74 10.09 -14.96
CA GLN A 97 -11.53 11.01 -14.16
C GLN A 97 -11.26 10.72 -12.68
N PHE A 98 -10.70 11.71 -11.99
CA PHE A 98 -10.44 11.66 -10.57
C PHE A 98 -11.76 11.61 -9.80
N ASP A 99 -12.10 10.44 -9.28
CA ASP A 99 -13.15 10.32 -8.27
C ASP A 99 -12.60 10.78 -6.92
N LEU A 100 -13.09 11.92 -6.43
CA LEU A 100 -12.72 12.43 -5.10
C LEU A 100 -13.08 11.43 -3.99
N ALA A 101 -14.13 10.62 -4.17
CA ALA A 101 -14.50 9.60 -3.20
C ALA A 101 -13.44 8.50 -3.11
N PHE A 102 -12.81 8.13 -4.23
CA PHE A 102 -11.68 7.19 -4.23
C PHE A 102 -10.48 7.76 -3.48
N ILE A 103 -10.13 9.02 -3.72
CA ILE A 103 -9.03 9.70 -3.01
C ILE A 103 -9.31 9.79 -1.50
N GLU A 104 -10.54 10.13 -1.10
CA GLU A 104 -10.94 10.17 0.30
C GLU A 104 -10.79 8.80 0.97
N LYS A 105 -11.22 7.73 0.30
CA LYS A 105 -11.04 6.37 0.81
C LYS A 105 -9.56 5.97 0.90
N LEU A 106 -8.72 6.36 -0.06
CA LEU A 106 -7.26 6.15 0.00
C LEU A 106 -6.63 6.88 1.20
N ILE A 107 -7.04 8.12 1.46
CA ILE A 107 -6.58 8.87 2.63
C ILE A 107 -7.02 8.15 3.92
N ASN A 108 -8.26 7.65 3.97
CA ASN A 108 -8.75 6.88 5.11
C ASN A 108 -7.96 5.59 5.33
N LEU A 109 -7.59 4.88 4.26
CA LEU A 109 -6.70 3.71 4.32
C LEU A 109 -5.33 4.09 4.92
N ALA A 110 -4.74 5.20 4.47
CA ALA A 110 -3.48 5.70 5.01
C ALA A 110 -3.60 6.11 6.50
N LEU A 111 -4.74 6.66 6.92
CA LEU A 111 -4.99 6.97 8.33
C LEU A 111 -5.25 5.72 9.19
N TYR A 112 -5.79 4.65 8.61
CA TYR A 112 -5.97 3.37 9.30
C TYR A 112 -4.62 2.75 9.65
N THR A 113 -3.70 2.67 8.69
CA THR A 113 -2.32 2.17 8.92
C THR A 113 -1.54 3.02 9.93
N THR A 114 -2.02 4.23 10.20
CA THR A 114 -1.46 5.21 11.13
C THR A 114 -2.03 5.05 12.57
N LYS A 115 -3.34 4.78 12.73
CA LYS A 115 -4.02 4.79 14.04
C LYS A 115 -3.81 3.51 14.88
N ILE A 116 -3.44 2.41 14.25
CA ILE A 116 -3.48 1.08 14.87
C ILE A 116 -2.38 0.84 15.92
N ASP A 117 -1.25 1.55 15.83
CA ASP A 117 -0.14 1.35 16.77
C ASP A 117 -0.35 2.07 18.14
N ASN A 118 -1.43 2.83 18.28
CA ASN A 118 -1.79 3.50 19.53
C ASN A 118 -2.58 2.61 20.52
N SER A 119 -3.01 1.40 20.14
CA SER A 119 -3.84 0.53 20.99
C SER A 119 -3.06 -0.49 21.84
N LEU A 120 -1.73 -0.46 21.84
CA LEU A 120 -0.88 -1.29 22.73
C LEU A 120 -0.41 -0.52 23.98
N LYS A 121 -1.30 0.26 24.61
CA LYS A 121 -1.07 0.89 25.93
C LYS A 121 -1.91 0.23 26.99
#